data_AF-A0A8X6YD08-F1
#
_entry.id   AF-A0A8X6YD08-F1
#
_cell.length_a   1.000
_cell.length_b   1.000
_cell.length_c   1.000
_cell.angle_alpha   90.00
_cell.angle_beta   90.00
_cell.angle_gamma   90.00
#
_symmetry.space_group_name_H-M   'P 1'
#
loop_
_entity.id
_entity.type
_entity.pdbx_description
1 polymer ?
#
loop_
_entity_poly.entity_id
_entity_poly.type
_entity_poly.pdbx_seq_one_letter_code
_entity_poly.pdbx_strand_id
1 'polypeptide(L)'
;MHIDLVLGRLKVAGLKVKPSKCRFAQEEVLFLGHTVGSGSRSPSDMKIKAIKDFPPPTTKTQVRSFLGIVGYYAHYIPNYSEIASPLTDALKGKIKRESITWDERCEKAFAELKDKLVSKPILFAPDFSKDFILQTDASDIGAGVVLSQKINGEEHPILYLSKKFSRAERNYSTVERELAAIIFGLKRLKHYLDGQKFIIETDHNPLKYLNKMGGSNPRLQRWALSLQPFNFEIRHKPGKLHGNADGLSRLE
;
A
#
# COMPACT_ATOMS: atom_id res chain seq x y z
N MET A 1 -15.35 -29.53 -6.04
CA MET A 1 -16.13 -29.29 -4.80
C MET A 1 -16.64 -27.84 -4.67
N HIS A 2 -15.84 -26.79 -4.87
CA HIS A 2 -16.34 -25.40 -4.72
C HIS A 2 -17.17 -24.87 -5.90
N ILE A 3 -16.86 -25.26 -7.14
CA ILE A 3 -17.53 -24.72 -8.34
C ILE A 3 -18.99 -25.17 -8.41
N ASP A 4 -19.28 -26.46 -8.18
CA ASP A 4 -20.65 -26.99 -8.21
C ASP A 4 -21.57 -26.29 -7.21
N LEU A 5 -21.05 -25.99 -6.01
CA LEU A 5 -21.79 -25.26 -4.98
C LEU A 5 -22.15 -23.84 -5.46
N VAL A 6 -21.20 -23.12 -6.05
CA VAL A 6 -21.43 -21.75 -6.55
C VAL A 6 -22.42 -21.76 -7.72
N LEU A 7 -22.22 -22.64 -8.71
CA LEU A 7 -23.13 -22.76 -9.85
C LEU A 7 -24.53 -23.19 -9.42
N GLY A 8 -24.64 -24.10 -8.44
CA GLY A 8 -25.91 -24.49 -7.84
C GLY A 8 -26.63 -23.30 -7.20
N ARG A 9 -25.93 -22.47 -6.42
CA ARG A 9 -26.50 -21.24 -5.84
C ARG A 9 -26.94 -20.23 -6.89
N LEU A 10 -26.14 -20.03 -7.95
CA LEU A 10 -26.51 -19.14 -9.06
C LEU A 10 -27.79 -19.62 -9.74
N LYS A 11 -27.91 -20.94 -9.96
CA LYS A 11 -29.12 -21.55 -10.52
C LYS A 11 -30.35 -21.29 -9.64
N VAL A 12 -30.25 -21.51 -8.33
CA VAL A 12 -31.35 -21.25 -7.37
C VAL A 12 -31.74 -19.77 -7.38
N ALA A 13 -30.77 -18.86 -7.48
CA ALA A 13 -31.01 -17.43 -7.56
C ALA A 13 -31.51 -16.93 -8.94
N GLY A 14 -31.66 -17.82 -9.93
CA GLY A 14 -32.06 -17.45 -11.30
C GLY A 14 -31.01 -16.67 -12.10
N LEU A 15 -29.75 -16.67 -11.65
CA LEU A 15 -28.64 -15.98 -12.32
C LEU A 15 -28.06 -16.84 -13.45
N LYS A 16 -27.75 -16.20 -14.57
CA LYS A 16 -27.14 -16.84 -15.75
C LYS A 16 -25.68 -16.47 -15.88
N VAL A 17 -24.85 -17.46 -16.18
CA VAL A 17 -23.41 -17.29 -16.42
C VAL A 17 -23.15 -17.40 -17.93
N LYS A 18 -22.32 -16.51 -18.48
CA LYS A 18 -21.90 -16.57 -19.90
C LYS A 18 -20.65 -17.47 -20.02
N PRO A 19 -20.76 -18.71 -20.55
CA PRO A 19 -19.65 -19.67 -20.52
C PRO A 19 -18.39 -19.16 -21.25
N SER A 20 -18.55 -18.41 -22.34
CA SER A 20 -17.41 -17.87 -23.11
C SER A 20 -16.54 -16.86 -22.35
N LYS A 21 -17.06 -16.27 -21.27
CA LYS A 21 -16.30 -15.39 -20.36
C LYS A 21 -15.75 -16.12 -19.13
N CYS A 22 -16.03 -17.42 -18.99
CA CYS A 22 -15.56 -18.21 -17.86
C CYS A 22 -14.20 -18.83 -18.15
N ARG A 23 -13.39 -18.94 -17.10
CA ARG A 23 -12.12 -19.66 -17.08
C ARG A 23 -12.13 -20.50 -15.81
N PHE A 24 -12.01 -21.82 -15.95
CA PHE A 24 -12.10 -22.77 -14.84
C PHE A 24 -10.78 -23.49 -14.67
N ALA A 25 -10.44 -23.84 -13.42
CA ALA A 25 -9.25 -24.63 -13.07
C ALA A 25 -7.96 -24.13 -13.76
N GLN A 26 -7.72 -22.81 -13.71
CA GLN A 26 -6.49 -22.21 -14.22
C GLN A 26 -5.51 -22.00 -13.05
N GLU A 27 -4.21 -22.09 -13.33
CA GLU A 27 -3.16 -21.74 -12.35
C GLU A 27 -3.16 -20.25 -12.03
N GLU A 28 -3.38 -19.42 -13.06
CA GLU A 28 -3.50 -17.97 -12.94
C GLU A 28 -4.77 -17.46 -13.63
N VAL A 29 -5.38 -16.42 -13.08
CA VAL A 29 -6.56 -15.76 -13.64
C VAL A 29 -6.43 -14.23 -13.60
N LEU A 30 -6.94 -13.58 -14.64
CA LEU A 30 -7.12 -12.13 -14.63
C LEU A 30 -8.35 -11.78 -13.81
N PHE A 31 -8.17 -11.08 -12.71
CA PHE A 31 -9.23 -10.65 -11.82
C PHE A 31 -9.06 -9.18 -11.45
N LEU A 32 -10.07 -8.35 -11.77
CA LEU A 32 -10.08 -6.91 -11.49
C LEU A 32 -8.80 -6.18 -11.92
N GLY A 33 -8.20 -6.51 -13.07
CA GLY A 33 -6.98 -5.85 -13.53
C GLY A 33 -5.68 -6.30 -12.84
N HIS A 34 -5.73 -7.41 -12.11
CA HIS A 34 -4.59 -8.12 -11.53
C HIS A 34 -4.50 -9.53 -12.11
N THR A 35 -3.28 -10.03 -12.27
CA THR A 35 -3.04 -11.46 -12.46
C THR A 35 -2.95 -12.08 -11.07
N VAL A 36 -3.77 -13.11 -10.79
CA VAL A 36 -3.86 -13.77 -9.48
C VAL A 36 -3.66 -15.26 -9.66
N GLY A 37 -2.75 -15.84 -8.89
CA GLY A 37 -2.42 -17.27 -8.97
C GLY A 37 -1.26 -17.61 -8.04
N SER A 38 -1.09 -18.91 -7.77
CA SER A 38 0.06 -19.44 -7.02
C SER A 38 0.32 -18.74 -5.66
N GLY A 39 -0.73 -18.29 -4.97
CA GLY A 39 -0.61 -17.59 -3.69
C GLY A 39 -0.10 -16.13 -3.79
N SER A 40 -0.11 -15.54 -4.97
CA SER A 40 0.32 -14.17 -5.22
C SER A 40 -0.60 -13.41 -6.17
N ARG A 41 -0.34 -12.11 -6.30
CA ARG A 41 -0.96 -11.23 -7.29
C ARG A 41 0.03 -10.21 -7.82
N SER A 42 -0.14 -9.84 -9.08
CA SER A 42 0.64 -8.80 -9.76
C SER A 42 -0.26 -7.91 -10.63
N PRO A 43 0.19 -6.71 -11.03
CA PRO A 43 -0.54 -5.89 -12.00
C PRO A 43 -0.70 -6.63 -13.34
N SER A 44 -1.85 -6.49 -14.00
CA SER A 44 -2.05 -7.12 -15.31
C SER A 44 -1.16 -6.53 -16.41
N ASP A 45 -0.70 -7.37 -17.34
CA ASP A 45 0.17 -6.97 -18.45
C ASP A 45 -0.41 -5.84 -19.30
N MET A 46 -1.73 -5.86 -19.52
CA MET A 46 -2.42 -4.82 -20.28
C MET A 46 -2.26 -3.44 -19.62
N LYS A 47 -2.30 -3.38 -18.29
CA LYS A 47 -2.19 -2.14 -17.52
C LYS A 47 -0.75 -1.70 -17.37
N ILE A 48 0.18 -2.65 -17.19
CA ILE A 48 1.62 -2.37 -17.23
C ILE A 48 2.02 -1.77 -18.57
N LYS A 49 1.56 -2.34 -19.68
CA LYS A 49 1.80 -1.79 -21.02
C LYS A 49 1.30 -0.35 -21.14
N ALA A 50 0.07 -0.09 -20.69
CA ALA A 50 -0.50 1.26 -20.71
C ALA A 50 0.32 2.27 -19.87
N ILE A 51 0.93 1.84 -18.75
CA ILE A 51 1.82 2.68 -17.93
C ILE A 51 3.18 2.89 -18.63
N LYS A 52 3.77 1.83 -19.17
CA LYS A 52 5.05 1.86 -19.90
C LYS A 52 5.00 2.82 -21.09
N ASP A 53 3.93 2.73 -21.87
CA ASP A 53 3.73 3.51 -23.09
C ASP A 53 3.14 4.90 -22.81
N PHE A 54 2.84 5.23 -21.55
CA PHE A 54 2.29 6.54 -21.18
C PHE A 54 3.35 7.64 -21.44
N PRO A 55 3.05 8.66 -22.27
CA PRO A 55 3.99 9.73 -22.58
C PRO A 55 4.12 10.71 -21.42
N PRO A 56 5.24 11.44 -21.30
CA PRO A 56 5.38 12.51 -20.30
C PRO A 56 4.19 13.48 -20.37
N PRO A 57 3.45 13.67 -19.25
CA PRO A 57 2.34 14.60 -19.21
C PRO A 57 2.79 16.03 -19.55
N THR A 58 1.99 16.75 -20.32
CA THR A 58 2.17 18.20 -20.60
C THR A 58 1.04 19.04 -20.01
N THR A 59 -0.02 18.40 -19.52
CA THR A 59 -1.22 19.05 -18.98
C THR A 59 -1.63 18.47 -17.64
N LYS A 60 -2.32 19.27 -16.80
CA LYS A 60 -2.87 18.81 -15.52
C LYS A 60 -3.83 17.63 -15.68
N THR A 61 -4.55 17.55 -16.81
CA THR A 61 -5.45 16.43 -17.12
C THR A 61 -4.68 15.13 -17.34
N GLN A 62 -3.57 15.17 -18.09
CA GLN A 62 -2.72 14.00 -18.29
C GLN A 62 -2.05 13.55 -16.98
N VAL A 63 -1.59 14.49 -16.16
CA VAL A 63 -1.04 14.16 -14.82
C VAL A 63 -2.10 13.47 -13.95
N ARG A 64 -3.35 13.97 -13.92
CA ARG A 64 -4.45 13.30 -13.19
C ARG A 64 -4.75 11.91 -13.75
N SER A 65 -4.77 11.75 -15.07
CA SER A 65 -5.00 10.46 -15.72
C SER A 65 -3.91 9.45 -15.33
N PHE A 66 -2.64 9.86 -15.43
CA PHE A 66 -1.50 9.05 -15.04
C PHE A 66 -1.57 8.65 -13.55
N LEU A 67 -1.77 9.62 -12.66
CA LEU A 67 -1.90 9.36 -11.22
C LEU A 67 -3.11 8.47 -10.90
N GLY A 68 -4.19 8.55 -11.67
CA GLY A 68 -5.33 7.65 -11.52
C GLY A 68 -4.97 6.20 -11.85
N ILE A 69 -4.21 5.97 -12.92
CA ILE A 69 -3.76 4.64 -13.33
C ILE A 69 -2.76 4.07 -12.33
N VAL A 70 -1.69 4.83 -12.02
CA VAL A 70 -0.64 4.36 -11.09
C VAL A 70 -1.18 4.25 -9.67
N GLY A 71 -2.05 5.17 -9.26
CA GLY A 71 -2.68 5.16 -7.94
C GLY A 71 -3.55 3.92 -7.68
N TYR A 72 -4.14 3.34 -8.73
CA TYR A 72 -4.83 2.05 -8.63
C TYR A 72 -3.88 0.92 -8.18
N TYR A 73 -2.60 1.00 -8.57
CA TYR A 73 -1.55 0.05 -8.21
C TYR A 73 -0.65 0.54 -7.07
N ALA A 74 -1.05 1.58 -6.32
CA ALA A 74 -0.25 2.12 -5.22
C ALA A 74 0.12 1.06 -4.16
N HIS A 75 -0.69 0.00 -4.01
CA HIS A 75 -0.42 -1.11 -3.09
C HIS A 75 0.82 -1.93 -3.44
N TYR A 76 1.37 -1.77 -4.64
CA TYR A 76 2.58 -2.45 -5.10
C TYR A 76 3.85 -1.60 -4.95
N ILE A 77 3.70 -0.32 -4.61
CA ILE A 77 4.79 0.65 -4.65
C ILE A 77 5.09 1.11 -3.22
N PRO A 78 6.25 0.74 -2.65
CA PRO A 78 6.73 1.29 -1.38
C PRO A 78 6.78 2.82 -1.47
N ASN A 79 6.31 3.50 -0.43
CA ASN A 79 6.36 4.97 -0.31
C ASN A 79 5.72 5.75 -1.48
N TYR A 80 4.72 5.16 -2.16
CA TYR A 80 4.03 5.76 -3.32
C TYR A 80 3.69 7.26 -3.16
N SER A 81 3.12 7.66 -2.02
CA SER A 81 2.67 9.04 -1.78
C SER A 81 3.81 10.05 -1.77
N GLU A 82 5.02 9.63 -1.36
CA GLU A 82 6.20 10.47 -1.37
C GLU A 82 6.75 10.61 -2.79
N ILE A 83 6.87 9.49 -3.52
CA ILE A 83 7.29 9.47 -4.92
C ILE A 83 6.32 10.29 -5.78
N ALA A 84 5.01 10.11 -5.60
CA ALA A 84 3.97 10.85 -6.33
C ALA A 84 3.82 12.32 -5.87
N SER A 85 4.49 12.74 -4.80
CA SER A 85 4.33 14.06 -4.21
C SER A 85 4.55 15.21 -5.21
N PRO A 86 5.65 15.24 -6.00
CA PRO A 86 5.88 16.30 -6.99
C PRO A 86 4.74 16.40 -8.02
N LEU A 87 4.26 15.25 -8.51
CA LEU A 87 3.16 15.19 -9.48
C LEU A 87 1.84 15.71 -8.89
N THR A 88 1.54 15.36 -7.63
CA THR A 88 0.35 15.90 -6.94
C THR A 88 0.47 17.40 -6.66
N ASP A 89 1.68 17.90 -6.42
CA ASP A 89 1.93 19.32 -6.18
C ASP A 89 1.78 20.13 -7.48
N ALA A 90 2.21 19.58 -8.64
CA ALA A 90 1.97 20.16 -9.96
C ALA A 90 0.48 20.32 -10.32
N LEU A 91 -0.42 19.59 -9.64
CA LEU A 91 -1.87 19.72 -9.81
C LEU A 91 -2.50 20.86 -9.02
N LYS A 92 -1.75 21.52 -8.12
CA LYS A 92 -2.26 22.64 -7.32
C LYS A 92 -2.53 23.88 -8.19
N GLY A 93 -3.35 24.79 -7.67
CA GLY A 93 -3.79 26.02 -8.37
C GLY A 93 -5.19 25.90 -8.99
N LYS A 94 -5.87 27.05 -9.14
CA LYS A 94 -7.30 27.13 -9.51
C LYS A 94 -7.59 26.91 -11.00
N ILE A 95 -6.61 27.08 -11.88
CA ILE A 95 -6.84 27.07 -13.33
C ILE A 95 -6.64 25.65 -13.89
N LYS A 96 -7.71 25.09 -14.48
CA LYS A 96 -7.76 23.71 -15.00
C LYS A 96 -6.96 23.49 -16.30
N ARG A 97 -6.63 24.56 -17.04
CA ARG A 97 -6.12 24.52 -18.43
C ARG A 97 -4.67 24.98 -18.61
N GLU A 98 -3.98 25.42 -17.57
CA GLU A 98 -2.57 25.82 -17.71
C GLU A 98 -1.65 24.64 -18.00
N SER A 99 -0.60 24.93 -18.76
CA SER A 99 0.63 24.14 -18.83
C SER A 99 1.09 23.80 -17.41
N ILE A 100 1.55 22.57 -17.23
CA ILE A 100 2.14 22.17 -15.96
C ILE A 100 3.55 22.74 -15.85
N THR A 101 3.93 23.17 -14.66
CA THR A 101 5.35 23.36 -14.34
C THR A 101 5.95 21.98 -14.15
N TRP A 102 6.48 21.42 -15.23
CA TRP A 102 7.18 20.14 -15.22
C TRP A 102 8.66 20.37 -14.95
N ASP A 103 9.08 20.10 -13.72
CA ASP A 103 10.48 20.21 -13.32
C ASP A 103 11.15 18.82 -13.27
N GLU A 104 12.45 18.80 -13.00
CA GLU A 104 13.23 17.56 -12.86
C GLU A 104 12.66 16.63 -11.78
N ARG A 105 12.04 17.18 -10.74
CA ARG A 105 11.40 16.40 -9.67
C ARG A 105 10.17 15.65 -10.18
N CYS A 106 9.37 16.30 -11.03
CA CYS A 106 8.23 15.67 -11.69
C CYS A 106 8.69 14.57 -12.66
N GLU A 107 9.72 14.83 -13.47
CA GLU A 107 10.26 13.83 -14.40
C GLU A 107 10.79 12.61 -13.65
N LYS A 108 11.58 12.82 -12.59
CA LYS A 108 12.09 11.73 -11.75
C LYS A 108 10.98 10.91 -11.12
N ALA A 109 9.97 11.58 -10.53
CA ALA A 109 8.81 10.90 -9.94
C ALA A 109 8.02 10.09 -10.97
N PHE A 110 7.84 10.65 -12.17
CA PHE A 110 7.15 9.97 -13.28
C PHE A 110 7.90 8.71 -13.72
N ALA A 111 9.21 8.83 -13.94
CA ALA A 111 10.06 7.70 -14.33
C ALA A 111 10.10 6.61 -13.25
N GLU A 112 10.27 6.99 -11.98
CA GLU A 112 10.32 6.05 -10.85
C GLU A 112 9.02 5.28 -10.68
N LEU A 113 7.85 5.95 -10.77
CA LEU A 113 6.56 5.27 -10.70
C LEU A 113 6.32 4.30 -11.86
N LYS A 114 6.81 4.63 -13.06
CA LYS A 114 6.75 3.72 -14.21
C LYS A 114 7.63 2.50 -13.95
N ASP A 115 8.88 2.71 -13.57
CA ASP A 115 9.85 1.64 -13.33
C ASP A 115 9.35 0.64 -12.28
N LYS A 116 8.87 1.13 -11.13
CA LYS A 116 8.33 0.29 -10.04
C LYS A 116 7.14 -0.57 -10.43
N LEU A 117 6.34 -0.19 -11.43
CA LEU A 117 5.22 -1.01 -11.92
C LEU A 117 5.61 -1.89 -13.10
N VAL A 118 6.53 -1.42 -13.95
CA VAL A 118 7.03 -2.17 -15.10
C VAL A 118 7.89 -3.35 -14.67
N SER A 119 8.55 -3.27 -13.51
CA SER A 119 9.24 -4.40 -12.87
C SER A 119 8.32 -5.52 -12.40
N LYS A 120 6.99 -5.41 -12.63
CA LYS A 120 5.96 -6.41 -12.27
C LYS A 120 6.04 -6.81 -10.78
N PRO A 121 5.85 -5.85 -9.86
CA PRO A 121 5.91 -6.14 -8.44
C PRO A 121 4.88 -7.21 -8.07
N ILE A 122 5.32 -8.15 -7.22
CA ILE A 122 4.52 -9.26 -6.73
C ILE A 122 4.12 -8.96 -5.29
N LEU A 123 2.84 -9.21 -4.97
CA LEU A 123 2.34 -9.21 -3.60
C LEU A 123 1.77 -10.59 -3.29
N PHE A 124 1.95 -11.02 -2.04
CA PHE A 124 1.51 -12.33 -1.60
C PHE A 124 0.08 -12.27 -1.07
N ALA A 125 -0.68 -13.35 -1.29
CA ALA A 125 -1.99 -13.51 -0.71
C ALA A 125 -1.85 -13.67 0.82
N PRO A 126 -2.70 -13.01 1.61
CA PRO A 126 -2.66 -13.12 3.06
C PRO A 126 -3.10 -14.51 3.53
N ASP A 127 -2.35 -15.08 4.47
CA ASP A 127 -2.70 -16.32 5.17
C ASP A 127 -3.14 -15.97 6.59
N PHE A 128 -4.46 -15.93 6.84
CA PHE A 128 -5.00 -15.54 8.15
C PHE A 128 -4.70 -16.54 9.29
N SER A 129 -4.02 -17.65 9.01
CA SER A 129 -3.49 -18.56 10.05
C SER A 129 -2.11 -18.12 10.58
N LYS A 130 -1.47 -17.12 9.97
CA LYS A 130 -0.15 -16.62 10.34
C LYS A 130 -0.21 -15.18 10.87
N ASP A 131 0.69 -14.88 11.79
CA ASP A 131 0.84 -13.53 12.33
C ASP A 131 1.23 -12.53 11.23
N PHE A 132 0.56 -11.39 11.22
CA PHE A 132 0.94 -10.26 10.38
C PHE A 132 2.10 -9.47 10.99
N ILE A 133 2.88 -8.83 10.13
CA ILE A 133 3.93 -7.88 10.50
C ILE A 133 3.56 -6.54 9.85
N LEU A 134 3.39 -5.52 10.68
CA LEU A 134 3.13 -4.15 10.29
C LEU A 134 4.41 -3.34 10.49
N GLN A 135 5.05 -2.94 9.41
CA GLN A 135 6.24 -2.09 9.45
C GLN A 135 5.83 -0.67 9.09
N THR A 136 6.32 0.31 9.84
CA THR A 136 6.03 1.73 9.58
C THR A 136 7.31 2.55 9.56
N ASP A 137 7.32 3.55 8.70
CA ASP A 137 8.40 4.53 8.58
C ASP A 137 7.79 5.91 8.32
N ALA A 138 8.21 6.94 9.04
CA ALA A 138 7.72 8.31 8.86
C ALA A 138 8.84 9.29 8.52
N SER A 139 8.70 9.96 7.37
CA SER A 139 9.54 11.07 6.96
C SER A 139 8.95 12.42 7.38
N ASP A 140 9.66 13.51 7.12
CA ASP A 140 9.09 14.87 7.28
C ASP A 140 7.94 15.15 6.29
N ILE A 141 7.84 14.37 5.22
CA ILE A 141 6.89 14.59 4.11
C ILE A 141 5.66 13.69 4.24
N GLY A 142 5.82 12.47 4.76
CA GLY A 142 4.78 11.47 4.80
C GLY A 142 5.13 10.23 5.62
N ALA A 143 4.32 9.20 5.45
CA ALA A 143 4.49 7.90 6.08
C ALA A 143 4.37 6.77 5.06
N GLY A 144 5.19 5.75 5.23
CA GLY A 144 5.11 4.44 4.59
C GLY A 144 4.64 3.38 5.57
N VAL A 145 3.86 2.41 5.08
CA VAL A 145 3.44 1.24 5.85
C VAL A 145 3.55 0.01 4.96
N VAL A 146 4.13 -1.06 5.49
CA VAL A 146 4.19 -2.37 4.86
C VAL A 146 3.40 -3.35 5.73
N LEU A 147 2.49 -4.10 5.10
CA LEU A 147 1.91 -5.29 5.72
C LEU A 147 2.57 -6.52 5.08
N SER A 148 3.20 -7.36 5.89
CA SER A 148 3.88 -8.57 5.44
C SER A 148 3.57 -9.76 6.35
N GLN A 149 3.94 -10.95 5.89
CA GLN A 149 3.93 -12.18 6.67
C GLN A 149 5.23 -12.94 6.47
N LYS A 150 5.65 -13.70 7.47
CA LYS A 150 6.80 -14.62 7.31
C LYS A 150 6.35 -15.94 6.70
N ILE A 151 7.00 -16.33 5.60
CA ILE A 151 6.81 -17.64 4.96
C ILE A 151 8.22 -18.23 4.83
N ASN A 152 8.42 -19.42 5.41
CA ASN A 152 9.72 -20.11 5.40
C ASN A 152 10.90 -19.26 5.92
N GLY A 153 10.64 -18.33 6.85
CA GLY A 153 11.65 -17.45 7.44
C GLY A 153 11.86 -16.12 6.71
N GLU A 154 11.35 -15.99 5.49
CA GLU A 154 11.43 -14.76 4.68
C GLU A 154 10.17 -13.91 4.84
N GLU A 155 10.32 -12.59 4.79
CA GLU A 155 9.19 -11.66 4.86
C GLU A 155 8.61 -11.41 3.47
N HIS A 156 7.32 -11.71 3.31
CA HIS A 156 6.59 -11.59 2.07
C HIS A 156 5.58 -10.43 2.15
N PRO A 157 5.68 -9.39 1.30
CA PRO A 157 4.78 -8.26 1.34
C PRO A 157 3.39 -8.63 0.82
N ILE A 158 2.35 -8.29 1.58
CA ILE A 158 0.94 -8.42 1.19
C ILE A 158 0.46 -7.17 0.48
N LEU A 159 0.87 -6.00 1.00
CA LEU A 159 0.62 -4.70 0.39
C LEU A 159 1.47 -3.60 1.03
N TYR A 160 1.65 -2.53 0.26
CA TYR A 160 2.18 -1.25 0.71
C TYR A 160 1.06 -0.22 0.87
N LEU A 161 1.19 0.66 1.85
CA LEU A 161 0.41 1.88 1.98
C LEU A 161 1.36 3.05 2.15
N SER A 162 0.90 4.22 1.76
CA SER A 162 1.62 5.45 2.02
C SER A 162 0.64 6.60 2.20
N LYS A 163 1.10 7.64 2.89
CA LYS A 163 0.35 8.86 3.13
C LYS A 163 1.26 10.07 3.08
N LYS A 164 0.89 11.08 2.29
CA LYS A 164 1.48 12.42 2.41
C LYS A 164 0.93 13.13 3.65
N PHE A 165 1.80 13.65 4.50
CA PHE A 165 1.37 14.39 5.68
C PHE A 165 0.74 15.74 5.31
N SER A 166 -0.35 16.05 5.99
CA SER A 166 -0.97 17.38 5.98
C SER A 166 -0.02 18.43 6.57
N ARG A 167 -0.32 19.72 6.33
CA ARG A 167 0.49 20.82 6.91
C ARG A 167 0.62 20.72 8.43
N ALA A 168 -0.45 20.30 9.12
CA ALA A 168 -0.41 20.12 10.57
C ALA A 168 0.46 18.94 10.99
N GLU A 169 0.35 17.80 10.29
CA GLU A 169 1.12 16.59 10.59
C GLU A 169 2.62 16.75 10.32
N ARG A 170 3.02 17.60 9.37
CA ARG A 170 4.43 17.93 9.14
C ARG A 170 5.09 18.65 10.31
N ASN A 171 4.30 19.37 11.11
CA ASN A 171 4.78 20.08 12.30
C ASN A 171 4.82 19.17 13.55
N TYR A 172 4.44 17.89 13.42
CA TYR A 172 4.52 16.95 14.53
C TYR A 172 5.98 16.65 14.84
N SER A 173 6.27 16.37 16.09
CA SER A 173 7.57 15.80 16.49
C SER A 173 7.80 14.45 15.79
N THR A 174 9.06 14.01 15.69
CA THR A 174 9.40 12.71 15.09
C THR A 174 8.58 11.56 15.69
N VAL A 175 8.46 11.52 17.02
CA VAL A 175 7.69 10.50 17.75
C VAL A 175 6.20 10.53 17.37
N GLU A 176 5.63 11.72 17.23
CA GLU A 176 4.22 11.87 16.83
C GLU A 176 4.00 11.46 15.37
N ARG A 177 4.99 11.65 14.48
CA ARG A 177 4.90 11.21 13.08
C ARG A 177 4.98 9.69 12.97
N GLU A 178 5.91 9.05 13.70
CA GLU A 178 5.98 7.59 13.81
C GLU A 178 4.66 7.00 14.30
N LEU A 179 4.13 7.54 15.39
CA LEU A 179 2.84 7.08 15.91
C LEU A 179 1.69 7.37 14.94
N ALA A 180 1.70 8.51 14.24
CA ALA A 180 0.71 8.78 13.21
C ALA A 180 0.77 7.78 12.04
N ALA A 181 1.96 7.30 11.67
CA ALA A 181 2.14 6.25 10.66
C ALA A 181 1.51 4.93 11.10
N ILE A 182 1.76 4.51 12.36
CA ILE A 182 1.13 3.32 12.96
C ILE A 182 -0.40 3.44 12.96
N ILE A 183 -0.93 4.55 13.47
CA ILE A 183 -2.37 4.80 13.53
C ILE A 183 -2.99 4.81 12.13
N PHE A 184 -2.29 5.36 11.14
CA PHE A 184 -2.72 5.31 9.75
C PHE A 184 -2.76 3.88 9.21
N GLY A 185 -1.71 3.09 9.44
CA GLY A 185 -1.63 1.69 9.05
C GLY A 185 -2.77 0.86 9.65
N LEU A 186 -2.95 0.91 10.97
CA LEU A 186 -3.99 0.18 11.69
C LEU A 186 -5.40 0.52 11.20
N LYS A 187 -5.68 1.81 10.97
CA LYS A 187 -7.00 2.23 10.46
C LYS A 187 -7.27 1.69 9.05
N ARG A 188 -6.27 1.73 8.16
CA ARG A 188 -6.41 1.27 6.78
C ARG A 188 -6.45 -0.26 6.68
N LEU A 189 -5.75 -0.95 7.57
CA LEU A 189 -5.60 -2.40 7.58
C LEU A 189 -6.48 -3.08 8.61
N LYS A 190 -7.49 -2.38 9.14
CA LYS A 190 -8.41 -2.94 10.13
C LYS A 190 -9.00 -4.28 9.68
N HIS A 191 -9.38 -4.40 8.42
CA HIS A 191 -9.94 -5.64 7.87
C HIS A 191 -8.96 -6.83 7.83
N TYR A 192 -7.65 -6.59 7.95
CA TYR A 192 -6.64 -7.63 8.11
C TYR A 192 -6.30 -7.89 9.58
N LEU A 193 -6.25 -6.83 10.40
CA LEU A 193 -5.67 -6.87 11.74
C LEU A 193 -6.69 -7.02 12.88
N ASP A 194 -7.97 -6.72 12.63
CA ASP A 194 -9.02 -6.83 13.64
C ASP A 194 -9.22 -8.30 14.05
N GLY A 195 -9.22 -8.55 15.35
CA GLY A 195 -9.26 -9.91 15.93
C GLY A 195 -7.99 -10.76 15.73
N GLN A 196 -6.95 -10.24 15.07
CA GLN A 196 -5.69 -10.96 14.86
C GLN A 196 -4.63 -10.57 15.88
N LYS A 197 -3.71 -11.49 16.16
CA LYS A 197 -2.43 -11.16 16.80
C LYS A 197 -1.44 -10.76 15.71
N PHE A 198 -0.73 -9.65 15.91
CA PHE A 198 0.27 -9.19 14.94
C PHE A 198 1.43 -8.47 15.61
N ILE A 199 2.47 -8.20 14.83
CA ILE A 199 3.68 -7.51 15.28
C ILE A 199 3.72 -6.15 14.60
N ILE A 200 4.04 -5.11 15.36
CA ILE A 200 4.40 -3.80 14.83
C ILE A 200 5.91 -3.66 14.93
N GLU A 201 6.58 -3.45 13.80
CA GLU A 201 8.01 -3.14 13.77
C GLU A 201 8.22 -1.67 13.42
N THR A 202 9.00 -0.99 14.25
CA THR A 202 9.33 0.44 14.09
C THR A 202 10.74 0.70 14.63
N ASP A 203 11.41 1.70 14.07
CA ASP A 203 12.75 2.13 14.47
C ASP A 203 12.75 3.02 15.73
N HIS A 204 11.56 3.38 16.20
CA HIS A 204 11.37 4.10 17.44
C HIS A 204 10.37 3.37 18.33
N ASN A 205 10.42 3.53 19.66
CA ASN A 205 9.44 2.88 20.54
C ASN A 205 8.37 3.90 20.97
N PRO A 206 7.30 4.12 20.18
CA PRO A 206 6.28 5.13 20.45
C PRO A 206 5.45 4.79 21.70
N LEU A 207 5.35 3.51 22.09
CA LEU A 207 4.60 3.12 23.30
C LEU A 207 5.26 3.60 24.59
N LYS A 208 6.61 3.67 24.65
CA LYS A 208 7.30 4.28 25.78
C LYS A 208 6.87 5.73 25.99
N TYR A 209 6.57 6.45 24.91
CA TYR A 209 6.12 7.84 24.96
C TYR A 209 4.62 7.94 25.24
N LEU A 210 3.79 7.05 24.70
CA LEU A 210 2.35 7.01 25.02
C LEU A 210 2.11 6.79 26.52
N ASN A 211 2.85 5.87 27.14
CA ASN A 211 2.71 5.61 28.58
C ASN A 211 3.26 6.74 29.46
N LYS A 212 4.31 7.45 29.02
CA LYS A 212 4.91 8.57 29.78
C LYS A 212 4.19 9.91 29.60
N MET A 213 3.72 10.21 28.39
CA MET A 213 3.13 11.51 28.02
C MET A 213 1.62 11.45 27.82
N GLY A 214 1.01 10.27 27.92
CA GLY A 214 -0.43 10.08 27.82
C GLY A 214 -1.22 10.93 28.81
N GLY A 215 -0.66 11.40 29.92
CA GLY A 215 -1.36 12.31 30.83
C GLY A 215 -1.47 13.77 30.35
N SER A 216 -0.55 14.24 29.49
CA SER A 216 -0.37 15.68 29.21
C SER A 216 -0.74 16.12 27.79
N ASN A 217 -0.85 15.19 26.83
CA ASN A 217 -1.18 15.51 25.44
C ASN A 217 -2.49 14.81 25.00
N PRO A 218 -3.60 15.56 24.79
CA PRO A 218 -4.89 15.00 24.38
C PRO A 218 -4.87 14.21 23.06
N ARG A 219 -3.94 14.53 22.14
CA ARG A 219 -3.78 13.76 20.89
C ARG A 219 -3.25 12.36 21.16
N LEU A 220 -2.21 12.26 21.99
CA LEU A 220 -1.61 10.99 22.36
C LEU A 220 -2.59 10.11 23.13
N GLN A 221 -3.42 10.70 24.00
CA GLN A 221 -4.52 9.99 24.68
C GLN A 221 -5.49 9.35 23.69
N ARG A 222 -5.99 10.13 22.72
CA ARG A 222 -6.91 9.61 21.70
C ARG A 222 -6.27 8.50 20.87
N TRP A 223 -4.98 8.61 20.56
CA TRP A 223 -4.26 7.55 19.85
C TRP A 223 -4.10 6.30 20.72
N ALA A 224 -3.72 6.42 21.99
CA ALA A 224 -3.66 5.30 22.93
C ALA A 224 -4.99 4.54 22.99
N LEU A 225 -6.12 5.26 23.11
CA LEU A 225 -7.46 4.65 23.11
C LEU A 225 -7.76 3.93 21.80
N SER A 226 -7.36 4.48 20.65
CA SER A 226 -7.58 3.83 19.35
C SER A 226 -6.72 2.58 19.12
N LEU A 227 -5.68 2.36 19.93
CA LEU A 227 -4.85 1.16 19.88
C LEU A 227 -5.45 0.01 20.70
N GLN A 228 -6.25 0.30 21.73
CA GLN A 228 -6.79 -0.70 22.67
C GLN A 228 -7.54 -1.89 22.03
N PRO A 229 -8.29 -1.73 20.94
CA PRO A 229 -8.98 -2.85 20.32
C PRO A 229 -8.06 -3.88 19.65
N PHE A 230 -6.79 -3.53 19.40
CA PHE A 230 -5.87 -4.36 18.63
C PHE A 230 -4.96 -5.18 19.55
N ASN A 231 -4.71 -6.43 19.17
CA ASN A 231 -3.78 -7.32 19.87
C ASN A 231 -2.42 -7.35 19.16
N PHE A 232 -1.47 -6.56 19.65
CA PHE A 232 -0.16 -6.47 19.01
C PHE A 232 1.01 -6.43 19.98
N GLU A 233 2.17 -6.86 19.47
CA GLU A 233 3.47 -6.71 20.09
C GLU A 233 4.29 -5.67 19.32
N ILE A 234 4.99 -4.76 20.01
CA ILE A 234 5.93 -3.85 19.35
C ILE A 234 7.35 -4.43 19.43
N ARG A 235 8.00 -4.52 18.27
CA ARG A 235 9.41 -4.87 18.16
C ARG A 235 10.18 -3.71 17.56
N HIS A 236 11.33 -3.42 18.16
CA HIS A 236 12.23 -2.41 17.61
C HIS A 236 13.07 -3.05 16.50
N LYS A 237 13.00 -2.50 15.29
CA LYS A 237 13.82 -2.91 14.15
C LYS A 237 14.55 -1.67 13.61
N PRO A 238 15.90 -1.63 13.65
CA PRO A 238 16.66 -0.50 13.14
C PRO A 238 16.31 -0.18 11.67
N GLY A 239 16.17 1.10 11.32
CA GLY A 239 15.76 1.55 9.98
C GLY A 239 16.57 0.98 8.79
N LYS A 240 17.85 0.67 9.00
CA LYS A 240 18.70 -0.01 7.99
C LYS A 240 18.22 -1.41 7.60
N LEU A 241 17.40 -2.05 8.45
CA LEU A 241 16.81 -3.37 8.25
C LEU A 241 15.36 -3.30 7.73
N HIS A 242 14.79 -2.09 7.53
CA HIS A 242 13.48 -1.92 6.89
C HIS A 242 13.54 -2.03 5.36
N GLY A 243 14.73 -2.27 4.79
CA GLY A 243 14.95 -2.53 3.36
C GLY A 243 14.40 -3.88 2.88
N ASN A 244 13.21 -4.27 3.32
CA ASN A 244 12.53 -5.49 2.85
C ASN A 244 11.89 -5.29 1.46
N ALA A 245 12.70 -4.79 0.54
CA ALA A 245 12.42 -4.72 -0.88
C ALA A 245 13.74 -4.85 -1.69
N ASP A 246 14.58 -5.82 -1.34
CA ASP A 246 15.63 -6.35 -2.24
C ASP A 246 15.36 -7.82 -2.62
N GLY A 247 14.10 -8.26 -2.49
CA GLY A 247 13.61 -9.58 -2.91
C GLY A 247 13.15 -9.66 -4.38
N LEU A 248 13.68 -8.80 -5.25
CA LEU A 248 13.52 -8.93 -6.72
C LEU A 248 14.82 -9.35 -7.42
N SER A 249 15.90 -9.61 -6.67
CA SER A 249 17.03 -10.37 -7.21
C SER A 249 16.86 -11.83 -6.80
N ARG A 250 16.87 -12.74 -7.79
CA ARG A 250 16.77 -14.21 -7.68
C ARG A 250 15.35 -14.79 -7.76
N LEU A 251 14.66 -14.50 -8.86
CA LEU A 251 13.88 -15.54 -9.54
C LEU A 251 14.41 -15.59 -10.98
N GLU A 252 15.37 -16.50 -11.17
CA GLU A 252 16.09 -16.89 -12.41
C GLU A 252 16.91 -15.82 -13.14
#